data_AF-A0A954K8E9-F1
#
_entry.id   AF-A0A954K8E9-F1
#
_cell.length_a   1.000
_cell.length_b   1.000
_cell.length_c   1.000
_cell.angle_alpha   90.00
_cell.angle_beta   90.00
_cell.angle_gamma   90.00
#
_symmetry.space_group_name_H-M   'P 1'
#
loop_
_entity.id
_entity.type
_entity.pdbx_description
1 polymer ?
#
loop_
_entity_poly.entity_id
_entity_poly.type
_entity_poly.pdbx_seq_one_letter_code
_entity_poly.pdbx_strand_id
1 'polypeptide(L)'
;PDIDAQVFKESIAPHIVQTAERFTIYSSSEDLALKASRVVNSYWHQRLGEGGSYLTVFPEYKKINVVDASEIDTNLFALGHSYHADSNTVLSDVRLVFQGIPAGQRNLRSLLENLAWKFQSNRSLLGRAIRGTFR
;
A
#
# COMPACT_ATOMS: atom_id res chain seq x y z
N PRO A 1 -4.69 5.11 1.45
CA PRO A 1 -5.86 6.01 1.64
C PRO A 1 -5.52 7.21 2.54
N ASP A 2 -5.99 8.42 2.22
CA ASP A 2 -5.78 9.62 3.05
C ASP A 2 -6.87 9.76 4.13
N ILE A 3 -6.88 8.81 5.07
CA ILE A 3 -7.78 8.81 6.22
C ILE A 3 -6.98 8.51 7.48
N ASP A 4 -7.38 9.09 8.60
CA ASP A 4 -6.81 8.72 9.89
C ASP A 4 -7.09 7.24 10.20
N ALA A 5 -6.06 6.51 10.62
CA ALA A 5 -6.16 5.07 10.80
C ALA A 5 -7.02 4.68 12.02
N GLN A 6 -7.05 5.52 13.07
CA GLN A 6 -7.90 5.32 14.25
C GLN A 6 -9.37 5.57 13.91
N VAL A 7 -9.67 6.66 13.19
CA VAL A 7 -11.02 6.95 12.68
C VAL A 7 -11.53 5.80 11.82
N PHE A 8 -10.67 5.28 10.93
CA PHE A 8 -11.03 4.11 10.13
C PHE A 8 -11.34 2.90 11.02
N LYS A 9 -10.48 2.59 12.00
CA LYS A 9 -10.67 1.44 12.92
C LYS A 9 -11.98 1.50 13.69
N GLU A 10 -12.30 2.68 14.23
CA GLU A 10 -13.39 2.86 15.20
C GLU A 10 -14.72 3.15 14.53
N SER A 11 -14.72 3.94 13.45
CA SER A 11 -15.96 4.47 12.87
C SER A 11 -16.35 3.80 11.56
N ILE A 12 -15.39 3.31 10.78
CA ILE A 12 -15.64 2.86 9.40
C ILE A 12 -15.56 1.35 9.29
N ALA A 13 -14.47 0.76 9.77
CA ALA A 13 -14.21 -0.67 9.70
C ALA A 13 -15.37 -1.53 10.24
N PRO A 14 -16.02 -1.23 11.39
CA PRO A 14 -17.15 -2.03 11.88
C PRO A 14 -18.31 -2.14 10.89
N HIS A 15 -18.52 -1.09 10.09
CA HIS A 15 -19.64 -1.00 9.16
C HIS A 15 -19.28 -1.63 7.80
N ILE A 16 -18.11 -1.29 7.24
CA ILE A 16 -17.75 -1.76 5.90
C ILE A 16 -17.49 -3.26 5.88
N VAL A 17 -16.94 -3.87 6.95
CA VAL A 17 -16.62 -5.31 6.95
C VAL A 17 -17.86 -6.21 6.83
N GLN A 18 -19.06 -5.64 6.95
CA GLN A 18 -20.34 -6.31 6.75
C GLN A 18 -20.77 -6.34 5.28
N THR A 19 -20.18 -5.50 4.41
CA THR A 19 -20.65 -5.29 3.03
C THR A 19 -19.90 -6.11 1.98
N ALA A 20 -18.77 -6.71 2.33
CA ALA A 20 -18.01 -7.57 1.42
C ALA A 20 -17.29 -8.70 2.18
N GLU A 21 -16.86 -9.71 1.43
CA GLU A 21 -16.08 -10.83 1.96
C GLU A 21 -14.62 -10.47 2.23
N ARG A 22 -14.08 -9.49 1.48
CA ARG A 22 -12.68 -9.05 1.57
C ARG A 22 -12.53 -7.56 1.26
N PHE A 23 -11.57 -6.94 1.94
CA PHE A 23 -11.12 -5.57 1.72
C PHE A 23 -9.60 -5.59 1.53
N THR A 24 -9.12 -4.84 0.54
CA THR A 24 -7.69 -4.64 0.30
C THR A 24 -7.37 -3.15 0.44
N ILE A 25 -6.46 -2.81 1.36
CA ILE A 25 -5.98 -1.45 1.58
C ILE A 25 -4.58 -1.36 1.00
N TYR A 26 -4.38 -0.51 0.00
CA TYR A 26 -3.06 -0.20 -0.53
C TYR A 26 -2.45 0.98 0.21
N SER A 27 -1.24 0.79 0.73
CA SER A 27 -0.49 1.80 1.49
C SER A 27 0.91 1.96 0.91
N SER A 28 1.46 3.17 0.88
CA SER A 28 2.80 3.44 0.33
C SER A 28 3.47 4.59 1.09
N SER A 29 4.78 4.45 1.37
CA SER A 29 5.60 5.55 1.90
C SER A 29 5.95 6.60 0.85
N GLU A 30 5.88 6.24 -0.44
CA GLU A 30 6.25 7.06 -1.59
C GLU A 30 5.06 7.76 -2.26
N ASP A 31 3.86 7.63 -1.68
CA ASP A 31 2.66 8.31 -2.19
C ASP A 31 2.81 9.84 -2.05
N LEU A 32 3.07 10.50 -3.18
CA LEU A 32 3.19 11.96 -3.29
C LEU A 32 1.92 12.70 -2.85
N ALA A 33 0.74 12.09 -3.02
CA ALA A 33 -0.52 12.68 -2.56
C ALA A 33 -0.59 12.71 -1.03
N LEU A 34 -0.09 11.67 -0.35
CA LEU A 34 0.04 11.66 1.11
C LEU A 34 1.14 12.62 1.58
N LYS A 35 2.29 12.69 0.89
CA LYS A 35 3.35 13.65 1.23
C LYS A 35 2.87 15.10 1.11
N ALA A 36 2.04 15.42 0.11
CA ALA A 36 1.40 16.73 -0.03
C ALA A 36 0.33 16.98 1.06
N SER A 37 -0.48 15.97 1.41
CA SER A 37 -1.45 16.05 2.51
C SER A 37 -0.78 16.24 3.89
N ARG A 38 0.42 15.66 4.08
CA ARG A 38 1.25 15.79 5.30
C ARG A 38 1.72 17.23 5.58
N VAL A 39 1.85 18.06 4.55
CA VAL A 39 2.22 19.49 4.71
C VAL A 39 1.03 20.30 5.25
N VAL A 40 -0.20 19.84 5.02
CA VAL A 40 -1.44 20.55 5.38
C VAL A 40 -2.07 19.99 6.67
N ASN A 41 -1.94 18.69 6.93
CA ASN A 41 -2.51 18.02 8.10
C ASN A 41 -1.40 17.50 9.02
N SER A 42 -1.35 18.10 10.21
CA SER A 42 -0.26 18.08 11.19
C SER A 42 0.26 16.70 11.63
N TYR A 43 1.53 16.73 12.04
CA TYR A 43 2.45 15.72 12.63
C TYR A 43 1.93 14.69 13.68
N TRP A 44 0.62 14.60 13.96
CA TRP A 44 0.11 13.90 15.15
C TRP A 44 -0.79 12.69 14.87
N HIS A 45 -1.12 12.41 13.60
CA HIS A 45 -2.11 11.39 13.22
C HIS A 45 -1.59 10.46 12.13
N GLN A 46 -1.53 9.16 12.43
CA GLN A 46 -1.08 8.13 11.49
C GLN A 46 -2.14 7.92 10.40
N ARG A 47 -1.74 8.09 9.13
CA ARG A 47 -2.66 7.92 8.00
C ARG A 47 -2.67 6.47 7.57
N LEU A 48 -3.86 5.94 7.28
CA LEU A 48 -4.09 4.58 6.82
C LEU A 48 -3.26 4.19 5.59
N GLY A 49 -3.01 5.17 4.71
CA GLY A 49 -2.24 5.01 3.49
C GLY A 49 -0.74 4.95 3.66
N GLU A 50 -0.21 5.14 4.87
CA GLU A 50 1.24 5.12 5.08
C GLU A 50 1.76 3.69 5.07
N GLY A 51 2.76 3.43 4.22
CA GLY A 51 3.42 2.13 4.09
C GLY A 51 4.76 2.06 4.85
N GLY A 52 5.49 0.95 4.68
CA GLY A 52 6.78 0.75 5.33
C GLY A 52 6.68 0.70 6.86
N SER A 53 7.53 1.49 7.55
CA SER A 53 7.56 1.53 9.02
C SER A 53 6.27 2.08 9.68
N TYR A 54 5.39 2.71 8.89
CA TYR A 54 4.12 3.29 9.36
C TYR A 54 2.90 2.48 8.88
N LEU A 55 3.11 1.24 8.42
CA LEU A 55 2.03 0.37 7.96
C LEU A 55 1.05 0.05 9.10
N THR A 56 -0.21 0.43 8.94
CA THR A 56 -1.28 0.08 9.90
C THR A 56 -2.01 -1.18 9.48
N VAL A 57 -2.21 -2.11 10.42
CA VAL A 57 -2.99 -3.34 10.24
C VAL A 57 -4.17 -3.42 11.20
N PHE A 58 -5.13 -4.29 10.92
CA PHE A 58 -6.37 -4.43 11.67
C PHE A 58 -6.65 -5.88 12.08
N PRO A 59 -5.96 -6.41 13.11
CA PRO A 59 -6.11 -7.81 13.53
C PRO A 59 -7.54 -8.20 13.93
N GLU A 60 -8.32 -7.25 14.43
CA GLU A 60 -9.72 -7.46 14.84
C GLU A 60 -10.64 -7.67 13.62
N TYR A 61 -10.22 -7.23 12.43
CA TYR A 61 -10.98 -7.29 11.19
C TYR A 61 -10.32 -8.21 10.16
N LYS A 62 -10.45 -9.53 10.35
CA LYS A 62 -9.84 -10.58 9.50
C LYS A 62 -10.14 -10.48 7.99
N LYS A 63 -11.17 -9.74 7.59
CA LYS A 63 -11.53 -9.50 6.18
C LYS A 63 -10.65 -8.42 5.52
N ILE A 64 -9.93 -7.63 6.31
CA ILE A 64 -9.09 -6.52 5.86
C ILE A 64 -7.67 -7.02 5.65
N ASN A 65 -7.17 -6.82 4.44
CA ASN A 65 -5.80 -7.13 4.04
C ASN A 65 -5.10 -5.84 3.66
N VAL A 66 -3.90 -5.62 4.19
CA VAL A 66 -3.11 -4.43 3.89
C VAL A 66 -1.97 -4.81 2.96
N VAL A 67 -1.83 -4.09 1.86
CA VAL A 67 -0.77 -4.30 0.85
C VAL A 67 0.15 -3.09 0.87
N ASP A 68 1.39 -3.31 1.30
CA ASP A 68 2.48 -2.33 1.27
C ASP A 68 3.05 -2.24 -0.16
N ALA A 69 2.81 -1.09 -0.79
CA ALA A 69 3.27 -0.71 -2.12
C ALA A 69 4.51 0.20 -2.08
N SER A 70 5.13 0.43 -0.92
CA SER A 70 6.25 1.36 -0.75
C SER A 70 7.48 1.05 -1.60
N GLU A 71 7.70 -0.21 -1.97
CA GLU A 71 8.84 -0.62 -2.81
C GLU A 71 8.55 -0.62 -4.32
N ILE A 72 7.31 -0.36 -4.71
CA ILE A 72 6.96 -0.11 -6.10
C ILE A 72 7.32 1.34 -6.41
N ASP A 73 7.90 1.59 -7.57
CA ASP A 73 8.22 2.97 -7.99
C ASP A 73 6.90 3.69 -8.29
N THR A 74 6.32 4.33 -7.27
CA THR A 74 4.98 4.88 -7.33
C THR A 74 4.98 6.30 -7.88
N ASN A 75 5.38 6.47 -9.15
CA ASN A 75 4.85 7.55 -9.99
C ASN A 75 3.35 7.36 -10.34
N LEU A 76 2.61 6.58 -9.53
CA LEU A 76 1.21 6.20 -9.70
C LEU A 76 0.24 7.40 -9.64
N PHE A 77 0.62 8.47 -8.93
CA PHE A 77 -0.21 9.69 -8.75
C PHE A 77 0.47 10.96 -9.28
N ALA A 78 1.63 10.83 -9.92
CA ALA A 78 2.23 11.93 -10.67
C ALA A 78 1.33 12.16 -11.89
N LEU A 79 0.51 13.22 -11.82
CA LEU A 79 -0.40 13.65 -12.88
C LEU A 79 0.40 13.89 -14.17
N GLY A 80 0.51 12.85 -15.00
CA GLY A 80 1.20 12.89 -16.29
C GLY A 80 2.70 12.62 -16.21
N HIS A 81 3.10 11.35 -16.44
CA HIS A 81 4.03 10.92 -17.50
C HIS A 81 4.80 9.63 -17.11
N SER A 82 4.80 8.66 -18.04
CA SER A 82 5.50 7.35 -18.03
C SER A 82 4.92 6.25 -17.13
N TYR A 83 3.75 5.74 -17.53
CA TYR A 83 2.99 4.66 -16.87
C TYR A 83 3.42 3.23 -17.28
N HIS A 84 4.50 3.04 -18.05
CA HIS A 84 4.66 1.81 -18.84
C HIS A 84 5.47 0.67 -18.20
N ALA A 85 6.16 0.88 -17.08
CA ALA A 85 7.00 -0.17 -16.47
C ALA A 85 6.45 -0.69 -15.11
N ASP A 86 6.07 0.20 -14.20
CA ASP A 86 5.64 -0.18 -12.83
C ASP A 86 4.12 -0.27 -12.64
N SER A 87 3.31 0.22 -13.59
CA SER A 87 1.84 0.17 -13.50
C SER A 87 1.29 -1.26 -13.55
N ASN A 88 2.03 -2.20 -14.14
CA ASN A 88 1.61 -3.59 -14.24
C ASN A 88 1.53 -4.28 -12.88
N THR A 89 2.30 -3.88 -11.86
CA THR A 89 2.35 -4.64 -10.61
C THR A 89 1.12 -4.38 -9.73
N VAL A 90 0.81 -3.11 -9.45
CA VAL A 90 -0.36 -2.74 -8.63
C VAL A 90 -1.67 -2.95 -9.39
N LEU A 91 -1.75 -2.54 -10.67
CA LEU A 91 -2.99 -2.73 -11.43
C LEU A 91 -3.29 -4.21 -11.70
N SER A 92 -2.28 -5.05 -11.93
CA SER A 92 -2.53 -6.49 -12.03
C SER A 92 -3.05 -7.06 -10.72
N ASP A 93 -2.54 -6.60 -9.58
CA ASP A 93 -3.05 -7.03 -8.28
C ASP A 93 -4.49 -6.55 -8.04
N VAL A 94 -4.82 -5.30 -8.41
CA VAL A 94 -6.20 -4.78 -8.38
C VAL A 94 -7.13 -5.60 -9.28
N ARG A 95 -6.68 -6.01 -10.47
CA ARG A 95 -7.42 -6.93 -11.33
C ARG A 95 -7.71 -8.26 -10.63
N LEU A 96 -6.75 -8.82 -9.89
CA LEU A 96 -6.94 -10.04 -9.11
C LEU A 96 -7.92 -9.82 -7.95
N VAL A 97 -7.94 -8.63 -7.32
CA VAL A 97 -8.97 -8.25 -6.33
C VAL A 97 -10.36 -8.32 -6.95
N PHE A 98 -10.55 -7.72 -8.13
CA PHE A 98 -11.83 -7.76 -8.82
C PHE A 98 -12.24 -9.17 -9.28
N GLN A 99 -11.27 -10.06 -9.47
CA GLN A 99 -11.51 -11.49 -9.73
C GLN A 99 -11.78 -12.30 -8.44
N GLY A 100 -11.77 -11.66 -7.27
CA GLY A 100 -12.06 -12.30 -5.99
C GLY A 100 -10.90 -13.12 -5.41
N ILE A 101 -9.71 -13.04 -6.00
CA ILE A 101 -8.55 -13.85 -5.60
C ILE A 101 -8.06 -13.40 -4.19
N PRO A 102 -7.96 -14.33 -3.22
CA PRO A 102 -7.47 -14.02 -1.87
C PRO A 102 -6.03 -13.50 -1.85
N ALA A 103 -5.68 -12.68 -0.86
CA ALA A 103 -4.35 -12.07 -0.77
C ALA A 103 -3.18 -13.08 -0.81
N GLY A 104 -3.31 -14.21 -0.12
CA GLY A 104 -2.30 -15.28 -0.13
C GLY A 104 -2.20 -16.10 -1.41
N GLN A 105 -3.10 -15.88 -2.38
CA GLN A 105 -3.07 -16.51 -3.71
C GLN A 105 -2.65 -15.52 -4.81
N ARG A 106 -2.32 -14.28 -4.46
CA ARG A 106 -1.81 -13.27 -5.40
C ARG A 106 -0.28 -13.26 -5.38
N ASN A 107 0.32 -12.51 -6.30
CA ASN A 107 1.77 -12.36 -6.39
C ASN A 107 2.34 -11.42 -5.31
N LEU A 108 2.05 -11.75 -4.04
CA LEU A 108 2.40 -10.97 -2.87
C LEU A 108 3.21 -11.83 -1.90
N ARG A 109 4.05 -11.18 -1.10
CA ARG A 109 4.78 -11.77 0.01
C ARG A 109 4.10 -11.38 1.32
N SER A 110 3.89 -12.34 2.22
CA SER A 110 3.38 -12.05 3.57
C SER A 110 4.41 -11.26 4.39
N LEU A 111 3.98 -10.14 4.97
CA LEU A 111 4.72 -9.38 5.99
C LEU A 111 4.26 -9.75 7.40
N LEU A 112 2.94 -9.88 7.56
CA LEU A 112 2.27 -10.33 8.77
C LEU A 112 1.17 -11.29 8.34
N GLU A 113 1.20 -12.49 8.90
CA GLU A 113 0.37 -13.61 8.45
C GLU A 113 -1.11 -13.21 8.35
N ASN A 114 -1.69 -13.35 7.15
CA ASN A 114 -3.08 -13.04 6.82
C ASN A 114 -3.55 -11.60 7.10
N LEU A 115 -2.63 -10.66 7.38
CA LEU A 115 -2.96 -9.28 7.71
C LEU A 115 -2.26 -8.27 6.81
N ALA A 116 -0.96 -8.47 6.58
CA ALA A 116 -0.15 -7.56 5.78
C ALA A 116 0.67 -8.29 4.73
N TRP A 117 0.76 -7.67 3.57
CA TRP A 117 1.37 -8.20 2.37
C TRP A 117 2.25 -7.14 1.72
N LYS A 118 3.20 -7.56 0.91
CA LYS A 118 4.06 -6.69 0.11
C LYS A 118 4.17 -7.23 -1.30
N PHE A 119 4.34 -6.37 -2.29
CA PHE A 119 4.68 -6.84 -3.63
C PHE A 119 6.03 -7.58 -3.63
N GLN A 120 6.11 -8.61 -4.46
CA GLN A 120 7.39 -9.27 -4.72
C GLN A 120 8.25 -8.32 -5.57
N SER A 121 9.31 -7.78 -4.98
CA SER A 121 10.27 -6.96 -5.71
C SER A 121 11.20 -7.85 -6.53
N ASN A 122 11.16 -7.73 -7.85
CA ASN A 122 12.13 -8.37 -8.76
C ASN A 122 13.46 -7.59 -8.84
N ARG A 123 13.73 -6.65 -7.92
CA ARG A 123 14.99 -5.90 -7.92
C ARG A 123 16.15 -6.84 -7.55
N SER A 124 16.80 -7.35 -8.60
CA SER A 124 18.20 -7.78 -8.56
C SER A 124 19.02 -6.76 -7.75
N LEU A 125 19.73 -7.25 -6.74
CA LEU A 125 20.57 -6.45 -5.83
C LEU A 125 21.72 -5.70 -6.54
N LEU A 126 21.90 -5.87 -7.85
CA LEU A 126 23.00 -5.30 -8.63
C LEU A 126 22.85 -3.80 -8.96
N GLY A 127 21.65 -3.21 -8.85
CA GLY A 127 21.41 -1.84 -9.32
C GLY A 127 21.77 -0.71 -8.34
N ARG A 128 22.06 -1.00 -7.06
CA ARG A 128 22.25 0.02 -6.01
C ARG A 128 23.68 0.56 -5.86
N ALA A 129 24.66 0.00 -6.57
CA ALA A 129 26.07 0.29 -6.32
C ALA A 129 26.68 1.46 -7.14
N ILE A 130 25.97 2.05 -8.12
CA ILE A 130 26.62 2.96 -9.09
C ILE A 130 26.25 4.45 -8.92
N ARG A 131 25.41 4.83 -7.95
CA ARG A 131 25.14 6.26 -7.65
C ARG A 131 25.70 6.68 -6.30
N GLY A 132 27.01 6.79 -6.22
CA GLY A 132 27.67 7.38 -5.07
C GLY A 132 29.18 7.43 -5.26
N THR A 133 29.65 8.54 -5.83
CA THR A 133 30.92 9.26 -5.62
C THR A 133 31.48 9.77 -6.95
N PHE A 134 31.08 10.99 -7.32
CA PHE A 134 31.94 11.93 -8.03
C PHE A 134 31.58 13.33 -7.54
N ARG A 135 32.32 13.78 -6.53
CA ARG A 135 32.68 15.17 -6.28
C ARG A 135 34.01 15.17 -5.55
#